data_AF-A0A2G1YA35-F1
#
_entry.id   AF-A0A2G1YA35-F1
#
_cell.length_a   1.000
_cell.length_b   1.000
_cell.length_c   1.000
_cell.angle_alpha   90.00
_cell.angle_beta   90.00
_cell.angle_gamma   90.00
#
_symmetry.space_group_name_H-M   'P 1'
#
loop_
_entity.id
_entity.type
_entity.pdbx_description
1 polymer ?
#
loop_
_entity_poly.entity_id
_entity_poly.type
_entity_poly.pdbx_seq_one_letter_code
_entity_poly.pdbx_strand_id
1 'polypeptide(L)'
;MGRLVSIIRGAGVALLFLVIALCLILTILPPFLDRVYYDGPVSRHYDGARFFNPDGAIEPPAPPGTSRQTFIARWLLGADDRPPWPE
;
A
#
# COMPACT_ATOMS: atom_id res chain seq x y z
N MET A 1 -40.16 -14.55 -15.92
CA MET A 1 -39.83 -13.81 -14.68
C MET A 1 -38.53 -14.27 -14.01
N GLY A 2 -38.38 -15.53 -13.58
CA GLY A 2 -37.25 -15.95 -12.71
C GLY A 2 -35.84 -15.69 -13.27
N ARG A 3 -35.62 -15.90 -14.57
CA ARG A 3 -34.33 -15.66 -15.23
C ARG A 3 -33.95 -14.18 -15.27
N LEU A 4 -34.93 -13.31 -15.54
CA LEU A 4 -34.73 -11.86 -15.57
C LEU A 4 -34.34 -11.32 -14.18
N VAL A 5 -35.04 -11.79 -13.13
CA VAL A 5 -34.75 -11.44 -11.73
C VAL A 5 -33.35 -11.90 -11.33
N SER A 6 -32.95 -13.11 -11.73
CA SER A 6 -31.60 -13.62 -11.48
C SER A 6 -30.50 -12.79 -12.16
N ILE A 7 -30.72 -12.35 -13.41
CA ILE A 7 -29.80 -11.48 -14.14
C ILE A 7 -29.66 -10.12 -13.45
N ILE A 8 -30.78 -9.48 -13.09
CA ILE A 8 -30.79 -8.18 -12.41
C ILE A 8 -30.04 -8.26 -11.07
N ARG A 9 -30.28 -9.32 -10.29
CA ARG A 9 -29.57 -9.55 -9.02
C ARG A 9 -28.06 -9.72 -9.25
N GLY A 10 -27.66 -10.49 -10.25
CA GLY A 10 -26.25 -10.68 -10.60
C GLY A 10 -25.58 -9.36 -11.00
N ALA A 11 -26.24 -8.57 -11.84
CA ALA A 11 -25.74 -7.25 -12.25
C ALA A 11 -25.59 -6.28 -11.08
N GLY A 12 -26.56 -6.26 -10.15
CA GLY A 12 -26.49 -5.42 -8.95
C GLY A 12 -25.34 -5.82 -8.01
N VAL A 13 -25.12 -7.13 -7.81
CA VAL A 13 -23.97 -7.62 -7.02
C VAL A 13 -22.65 -7.24 -7.70
N ALA A 14 -22.54 -7.47 -9.01
CA ALA A 14 -21.34 -7.09 -9.76
C ALA A 14 -21.05 -5.59 -9.65
N LEU A 15 -22.07 -4.75 -9.82
CA LEU A 15 -21.97 -3.30 -9.68
C LEU A 15 -21.51 -2.89 -8.28
N LEU A 16 -22.09 -3.48 -7.23
CA LEU A 16 -21.69 -3.21 -5.84
C LEU A 16 -20.20 -3.47 -5.64
N PHE A 17 -19.71 -4.64 -6.05
CA PHE A 17 -18.29 -4.98 -5.90
C PHE A 17 -17.38 -4.11 -6.76
N LEU A 18 -17.84 -3.67 -7.93
CA LEU A 18 -17.10 -2.76 -8.79
C LEU A 18 -16.95 -1.37 -8.13
N VAL A 19 -18.02 -0.87 -7.49
CA VAL A 19 -17.97 0.37 -6.71
C VAL A 19 -17.06 0.23 -5.50
N ILE A 20 -17.15 -0.87 -4.75
CA ILE A 20 -16.24 -1.15 -3.61
C ILE A 20 -14.78 -1.17 -4.09
N ALA A 21 -14.50 -1.88 -5.18
CA ALA A 21 -13.15 -1.95 -5.73
C ALA A 21 -12.65 -0.57 -6.16
N LEU A 22 -13.48 0.25 -6.81
CA LEU A 22 -13.12 1.61 -7.20
C LEU A 22 -12.78 2.49 -5.98
N CYS A 23 -13.62 2.47 -4.94
CA CYS A 23 -13.36 3.23 -3.72
C CYS A 23 -12.07 2.76 -3.01
N LEU A 24 -11.85 1.44 -2.96
CA LEU A 24 -10.63 0.86 -2.39
C LEU A 24 -9.40 1.25 -3.21
N ILE A 25 -9.47 1.24 -4.54
CA ILE A 25 -8.39 1.68 -5.42
C ILE A 25 -8.01 3.11 -5.10
N LEU A 26 -8.98 4.03 -5.00
CA LEU A 26 -8.71 5.43 -4.69
C LEU A 26 -8.13 5.65 -3.28
N THR A 27 -8.45 4.77 -2.33
CA THR A 27 -7.97 4.87 -0.95
C THR A 27 -6.59 4.21 -0.76
N ILE A 28 -6.38 3.06 -1.39
CA ILE A 28 -5.18 2.23 -1.22
C ILE A 28 -4.07 2.68 -2.17
N LEU A 29 -4.39 3.08 -3.41
CA LEU A 29 -3.39 3.66 -4.32
C LEU A 29 -3.00 5.01 -3.76
N PRO A 30 -1.80 5.15 -3.18
CA PRO A 30 -1.47 6.36 -2.49
C PRO A 30 -1.22 7.46 -3.53
N PRO A 31 -1.48 8.74 -3.21
CA PRO A 31 -1.25 9.85 -4.14
C PRO A 31 0.23 9.99 -4.57
N PHE A 32 1.18 9.35 -3.89
CA PHE A 32 2.57 9.25 -4.34
C PHE A 32 2.79 8.28 -5.51
N LEU A 33 1.72 7.73 -6.09
CA LEU A 33 1.70 7.20 -7.46
C LEU A 33 1.60 8.31 -8.52
N ASP A 34 1.70 9.59 -8.12
CA ASP A 34 2.15 10.59 -9.06
C ASP A 34 3.44 10.09 -9.70
N ARG A 35 3.43 9.97 -11.04
CA ARG A 35 4.54 9.40 -11.81
C ARG A 35 5.88 10.07 -11.47
N VAL A 36 5.84 11.32 -11.03
CA VAL A 36 7.00 12.12 -10.64
C VAL A 36 6.79 12.64 -9.23
N TYR A 37 7.17 11.83 -8.24
CA TYR A 37 7.11 12.17 -6.81
C TYR A 37 8.04 13.34 -6.43
N TYR A 38 9.13 13.55 -7.18
CA TYR A 38 10.11 14.61 -6.95
C TYR A 38 10.82 14.93 -8.26
N ASP A 39 10.91 16.23 -8.60
CA ASP A 39 11.67 16.76 -9.75
C ASP A 39 12.57 17.89 -9.23
N GLY A 40 13.75 17.50 -8.74
CA GLY A 40 14.73 18.39 -8.15
C GLY A 40 16.14 18.11 -8.65
N PRO A 41 17.13 18.94 -8.28
CA PRO A 41 18.51 18.73 -8.71
C PRO A 41 19.05 17.40 -8.17
N VAL A 42 19.98 16.82 -8.93
CA VAL A 42 20.77 15.66 -8.49
C VAL A 42 21.46 15.99 -7.16
N SER A 43 21.38 15.06 -6.21
CA SER A 43 21.93 15.22 -4.86
C SER A 43 22.59 13.93 -4.38
N ARG A 44 23.18 13.95 -3.16
CA ARG A 44 23.82 12.77 -2.54
C ARG A 44 22.89 11.55 -2.47
N HIS A 45 21.57 11.75 -2.43
CA HIS A 45 20.57 10.69 -2.25
C HIS A 45 19.57 10.60 -3.40
N TYR A 46 19.74 11.36 -4.49
CA TYR A 46 18.81 11.40 -5.61
C TYR A 46 19.56 11.55 -6.94
N ASP A 47 19.36 10.62 -7.87
CA ASP A 47 20.09 10.56 -9.15
C ASP A 47 19.38 11.28 -10.31
N GLY A 48 18.26 11.96 -10.06
CA GLY A 48 17.41 12.56 -11.10
C GLY A 48 16.28 11.65 -11.60
N ALA A 49 16.28 10.37 -11.21
CA ALA A 49 15.21 9.43 -11.53
C ALA A 49 14.62 8.76 -10.28
N ARG A 50 15.43 8.48 -9.26
CA ARG A 50 15.04 7.80 -8.03
C ARG A 50 15.93 8.16 -6.84
N PHE A 51 15.39 7.93 -5.65
CA PHE A 51 16.16 8.00 -4.42
C PHE A 51 16.99 6.73 -4.22
N PHE A 52 18.19 6.89 -3.68
CA PHE A 52 19.08 5.79 -3.33
C PHE A 52 19.88 6.15 -2.07
N ASN A 53 20.26 5.14 -1.30
CA ASN A 53 21.13 5.32 -0.16
C ASN A 53 22.60 5.19 -0.62
N PRO A 54 23.44 6.23 -0.46
CA PRO A 54 24.84 6.19 -0.88
C PRO A 54 25.66 5.17 -0.07
N ASP A 55 25.21 4.88 1.15
CA ASP A 55 25.88 3.98 2.08
C ASP A 55 25.44 2.51 1.89
N GLY A 56 24.63 2.23 0.86
CA GLY A 56 24.15 0.89 0.50
C GLY A 56 22.71 0.59 0.90
N ALA A 57 22.20 -0.55 0.46
CA ALA A 57 20.83 -0.97 0.76
C ALA A 57 20.67 -1.26 2.26
N ILE A 58 19.66 -0.63 2.87
CA ILE A 58 19.18 -1.04 4.19
C ILE A 58 18.24 -2.21 3.94
N GLU A 59 18.73 -3.43 4.18
CA GLU A 59 17.83 -4.58 4.18
C GLU A 59 16.84 -4.44 5.34
N PRO A 60 15.54 -4.67 5.12
CA PRO A 60 14.60 -4.78 6.21
C PRO A 60 15.12 -5.84 7.18
N PRO A 61 15.22 -5.56 8.49
CA PRO A 61 15.68 -6.56 9.43
C PRO A 61 14.76 -7.79 9.32
N ALA A 62 15.36 -8.97 9.16
CA ALA A 62 14.60 -10.21 9.26
C ALA A 62 13.95 -10.25 10.66
N PRO A 63 12.62 -10.42 10.79
CA PRO A 63 11.98 -10.47 12.09
C PRO A 63 12.60 -11.62 12.90
N PRO A 64 13.28 -11.36 14.03
CA PRO A 64 13.85 -12.44 14.82
C PRO A 64 12.71 -13.33 15.36
N GLY A 65 12.74 -14.62 15.05
CA GLY A 65 11.88 -15.63 15.68
C GLY A 65 10.35 -15.49 15.46
N THR A 66 9.88 -14.64 14.54
CA THR A 66 8.44 -14.36 14.37
C THR A 66 7.97 -14.74 12.97
N SER A 67 6.81 -15.40 12.85
CA SER A 67 6.22 -15.70 11.54
C SER A 67 5.88 -14.40 10.78
N ARG A 68 6.03 -14.39 9.45
CA ARG A 68 5.68 -13.23 8.61
C ARG A 68 4.24 -12.75 8.82
N GLN A 69 3.33 -13.68 9.12
CA GLN A 69 1.92 -13.41 9.39
C GLN A 69 1.74 -12.62 10.70
N THR A 70 2.41 -13.05 11.77
CA THR A 70 2.37 -12.36 13.07
C THR A 70 3.02 -10.98 12.97
N PHE A 71 4.10 -10.84 12.20
CA PHE A 71 4.73 -9.55 11.93
C PHE A 71 3.75 -8.56 11.27
N ILE A 72 3.06 -8.97 10.20
CA ILE A 72 2.08 -8.11 9.50
C ILE A 72 0.93 -7.72 10.42
N ALA A 73 0.42 -8.66 11.23
CA ALA A 73 -0.67 -8.39 12.16
C ALA A 73 -0.25 -7.37 13.23
N ARG A 74 0.94 -7.52 13.83
CA ARG A 74 1.47 -6.57 14.82
C ARG A 74 1.70 -5.18 14.22
N TRP A 75 2.21 -5.12 12.98
CA TRP A 75 2.40 -3.87 12.25
C TRP A 75 1.09 -3.10 12.03
N LEU A 76 0.06 -3.78 11.52
CA LEU A 76 -1.26 -3.17 11.28
C LEU A 76 -1.94 -2.67 12.55
N LEU A 77 -1.70 -3.36 13.67
CA LEU A 77 -2.26 -3.01 14.97
C LEU A 77 -1.39 -2.00 15.75
N GLY A 78 -0.26 -1.55 15.19
CA GLY A 78 0.67 -0.65 15.88
C GLY A 78 1.34 -1.26 17.12
N ALA A 79 1.38 -2.58 17.21
CA ALA A 79 1.92 -3.36 18.33
C ALA A 79 3.31 -3.95 18.00
N ASP A 80 4.10 -3.27 17.19
CA ASP A 80 5.36 -3.76 16.62
C ASP A 80 6.62 -3.12 17.23
N ASP A 81 6.50 -2.67 18.49
CA ASP A 81 7.61 -2.17 19.32
C ASP A 81 8.37 -0.98 18.71
N ARG A 82 7.76 -0.24 17.78
CA ARG A 82 8.35 0.97 17.20
C ARG A 82 8.55 2.04 18.25
N PRO A 83 9.70 2.73 18.27
CA PRO A 83 9.90 3.86 19.15
C PRO A 83 8.88 4.96 18.81
N PRO A 84 8.43 5.75 19.81
CA PRO A 84 7.63 6.94 19.55
C PRO A 84 8.41 7.90 18.64
N TRP A 85 7.69 8.70 17.86
CA TRP A 85 8.31 9.78 17.10
C TRP A 85 8.97 10.78 18.06
N PRO A 86 10.16 11.30 17.73
CA PRO A 86 10.75 12.41 18.48
C PRO A 86 9.83 13.64 18.45
N GLU A 87 9.85 14.39 19.55
CA GLU A 87 9.25 15.73 19.69
C GLU A 87 10.09 16.79 18.96
#